data_AF-A0A523KHA3-F1
#
_entry.id   AF-A0A523KHA3-F1
#
_cell.length_a   1.000
_cell.length_b   1.000
_cell.length_c   1.000
_cell.angle_alpha   90.00
_cell.angle_beta   90.00
_cell.angle_gamma   90.00
#
_symmetry.space_group_name_H-M   'P 1'
#
loop_
_entity.id
_entity.type
_entity.pdbx_description
1 polymer ?
#
loop_
_entity_poly.entity_id
_entity_poly.type
_entity_poly.pdbx_seq_one_letter_code
_entity_poly.pdbx_strand_id
1 'polypeptide(L)'
;MSASELKDREDFIIYASELMQNRLVGNQIADAMGWNREEVQREVLASPVGKQFRTMLFMRVVPNLKKLGLLTPRVRKAYTEMDIIKFEDFDTDELDQRLGFI
;
A
#
# COMPACT_ATOMS: atom_id res chain seq x y z
N MET A 1 -3.26 19.18 16.07
CA MET A 1 -2.31 18.07 16.25
C MET A 1 -0.94 18.69 16.50
N SER A 2 -0.24 18.26 17.54
CA SER A 2 1.12 18.74 17.80
C SER A 2 2.09 18.25 16.71
N ALA A 3 3.24 18.91 16.57
CA ALA A 3 4.26 18.50 15.60
C ALA A 3 4.78 17.07 15.89
N SER A 4 4.88 16.67 17.16
CA SER A 4 5.27 15.31 17.54
C SER A 4 4.24 14.28 17.10
N GLU A 5 2.96 14.51 17.41
CA GLU A 5 1.89 13.59 17.02
C GLU A 5 1.73 13.47 15.50
N LEU A 6 1.97 14.55 14.75
CA LEU A 6 1.97 14.50 13.29
C LEU A 6 3.07 13.58 12.79
N LYS A 7 4.30 13.78 13.27
CA LYS A 7 5.45 12.98 12.88
C LYS A 7 5.23 11.50 13.17
N ASP A 8 4.71 11.17 14.35
CA ASP A 8 4.45 9.77 14.75
C ASP A 8 3.40 9.11 13.83
N ARG A 9 2.37 9.87 13.42
CA ARG A 9 1.38 9.39 12.44
C ARG A 9 1.98 9.20 11.06
N GLU A 10 2.81 10.13 10.60
CA GLU A 10 3.52 9.99 9.32
C GLU A 10 4.42 8.75 9.32
N ASP A 11 5.20 8.57 10.39
CA ASP A 11 6.09 7.41 10.58
C ASP A 11 5.28 6.11 10.55
N PHE A 12 4.15 6.06 11.26
CA PHE A 12 3.24 4.91 11.26
C PHE A 12 2.67 4.61 9.87
N ILE A 13 2.14 5.63 9.17
CA ILE A 13 1.51 5.47 7.85
C ILE A 13 2.51 4.90 6.85
N ILE A 14 3.71 5.47 6.80
CA ILE A 14 4.76 5.05 5.85
C ILE A 14 5.17 3.61 6.17
N TYR A 15 5.53 3.33 7.42
CA TYR A 15 5.97 2.00 7.84
C TYR A 15 4.91 0.92 7.62
N ALA A 16 3.66 1.17 7.99
CA ALA A 16 2.57 0.23 7.79
C ALA A 16 2.33 -0.06 6.30
N SER A 17 2.43 0.96 5.46
CA SER A 17 2.25 0.82 4.01
C SER A 17 3.38 0.00 3.38
N GLU A 18 4.63 0.25 3.76
CA GLU A 18 5.79 -0.55 3.33
C GLU A 18 5.67 -2.01 3.75
N LEU A 19 5.25 -2.26 5.01
CA LEU A 19 5.05 -3.60 5.53
C LEU A 19 3.95 -4.35 4.75
N MET A 20 2.82 -3.68 4.46
CA MET A 20 1.73 -4.25 3.68
C MET A 20 2.17 -4.61 2.25
N GLN A 21 2.94 -3.73 1.59
CA GLN A 21 3.45 -3.98 0.24
C GLN A 21 4.36 -5.22 0.20
N ASN A 22 5.16 -5.41 1.24
CA ASN A 22 6.10 -6.54 1.35
C ASN A 22 5.47 -7.83 1.90
N ARG A 23 4.17 -7.83 2.24
CA ARG A 23 3.52 -9.00 2.84
C ARG A 23 3.25 -10.12 1.83
N LEU A 24 3.02 -9.77 0.57
CA LEU A 24 2.59 -10.70 -0.49
C LEU A 24 3.72 -11.00 -1.48
N VAL A 25 4.89 -11.35 -0.95
CA VAL A 25 6.12 -11.66 -1.71
C VAL A 25 6.45 -13.16 -1.76
N GLY A 26 5.51 -14.02 -1.38
CA GLY A 26 5.65 -15.48 -1.53
C GLY A 26 6.43 -16.22 -0.45
N ASN A 27 6.89 -15.54 0.61
CA ASN A 27 7.65 -16.16 1.71
C ASN A 27 6.98 -17.40 2.31
N GLN A 28 5.69 -17.31 2.61
CA GLN A 28 4.94 -18.40 3.24
C GLN A 28 4.77 -19.61 2.31
N ILE A 29 4.63 -19.36 1.01
CA ILE A 29 4.54 -20.42 0.00
C ILE A 29 5.90 -21.10 -0.15
N ALA A 30 6.98 -20.31 -0.20
CA ALA A 30 8.33 -20.85 -0.25
C ALA A 30 8.62 -21.78 0.93
N ASP A 31 8.25 -21.37 2.15
CA ASP A 31 8.38 -22.20 3.35
C ASP A 31 7.59 -23.50 3.27
N ALA A 32 6.31 -23.41 2.90
CA ALA A 32 5.43 -24.56 2.83
C ALA A 32 5.88 -25.59 1.79
N MET A 33 6.51 -25.12 0.71
CA MET A 33 6.96 -25.96 -0.40
C MET A 33 8.45 -26.36 -0.31
N GLY A 34 9.18 -25.86 0.69
CA GLY A 34 10.62 -26.10 0.83
C GLY A 34 11.48 -25.42 -0.26
N TRP A 35 10.99 -24.33 -0.84
CA TRP A 35 11.67 -23.59 -1.90
C TRP A 35 12.60 -22.49 -1.34
N ASN A 36 13.56 -22.06 -2.15
CA ASN A 36 14.39 -20.90 -1.81
C ASN A 36 13.52 -19.63 -1.80
N ARG A 37 13.46 -18.96 -0.64
CA ARG A 37 12.64 -17.75 -0.46
C ARG A 37 13.03 -16.61 -1.39
N GLU A 38 14.32 -16.40 -1.61
CA GLU A 38 14.81 -15.30 -2.44
C GLU A 38 14.45 -15.52 -3.91
N GLU A 39 14.56 -16.76 -4.39
CA GLU A 39 14.11 -17.13 -5.74
C GLU A 39 12.61 -16.86 -5.92
N VAL A 40 11.78 -17.34 -4.99
CA VAL A 40 10.33 -17.12 -5.03
C VAL A 40 10.00 -15.63 -4.97
N GLN A 41 10.66 -14.86 -4.09
CA GLN A 41 10.47 -13.42 -4.00
C GLN A 41 10.79 -12.73 -5.32
N ARG A 42 11.92 -13.07 -5.97
CA ARG A 42 12.30 -12.49 -7.27
C ARG A 42 11.22 -12.73 -8.31
N GLU A 43 10.72 -13.95 -8.43
CA GLU A 43 9.65 -14.29 -9.39
C GLU A 43 8.34 -13.55 -9.08
N VAL A 44 7.91 -13.53 -7.82
CA VAL A 44 6.68 -12.86 -7.38
C VAL A 44 6.76 -11.33 -7.55
N LEU A 45 7.95 -10.75 -7.35
CA LEU A 45 8.19 -9.32 -7.54
C LEU A 45 8.31 -8.95 -9.02
N ALA A 46 8.85 -9.83 -9.86
CA ALA A 46 8.94 -9.64 -11.31
C ALA A 46 7.57 -9.76 -12.02
N SER A 47 6.60 -10.48 -11.43
CA SER A 47 5.26 -10.63 -12.00
C SER A 47 4.52 -9.29 -12.17
N PRO A 48 4.17 -8.87 -13.40
CA PRO A 48 3.43 -7.64 -13.64
C PRO A 48 2.02 -7.67 -13.03
N VAL A 49 1.35 -8.82 -13.12
CA VAL A 49 0.02 -9.04 -12.51
C VAL A 49 0.12 -8.97 -10.99
N GLY A 50 1.15 -9.61 -10.40
CA GLY A 50 1.42 -9.53 -8.97
C GLY A 50 1.69 -8.11 -8.49
N LYS A 51 2.46 -7.33 -9.27
CA LYS A 51 2.70 -5.91 -8.99
C LYS A 51 1.39 -5.11 -9.01
N GLN A 52 0.58 -5.24 -10.07
CA GLN A 52 -0.72 -4.57 -10.15
C GLN A 52 -1.63 -4.94 -8.98
N PHE A 53 -1.72 -6.22 -8.63
CA PHE A 53 -2.52 -6.70 -7.50
C PHE A 53 -2.09 -6.06 -6.17
N ARG A 54 -0.79 -6.09 -5.84
CA ARG A 54 -0.27 -5.48 -4.61
C ARG A 54 -0.53 -3.97 -4.56
N THR A 55 -0.44 -3.30 -5.71
CA THR A 55 -0.73 -1.87 -5.81
C THR A 55 -2.22 -1.59 -5.59
N MET A 56 -3.14 -2.40 -6.14
CA MET A 56 -4.59 -2.22 -5.95
C MET A 56 -5.04 -2.25 -4.48
N LEU A 57 -4.29 -2.90 -3.58
CA LEU A 57 -4.58 -2.88 -2.14
C LEU A 57 -4.58 -1.46 -1.53
N PHE A 58 -3.90 -0.51 -2.19
CA PHE A 58 -3.81 0.88 -1.75
C PHE A 58 -4.88 1.80 -2.36
N MET A 59 -5.75 1.29 -3.24
CA MET A 59 -6.82 2.08 -3.90
C MET A 59 -7.69 2.87 -2.94
N ARG A 60 -7.96 2.33 -1.75
CA ARG A 60 -8.71 3.03 -0.69
C ARG A 60 -7.81 3.74 0.32
N VAL A 61 -6.58 3.26 0.53
CA VAL A 61 -5.68 3.81 1.55
C VAL A 61 -5.27 5.24 1.22
N VAL A 62 -4.81 5.48 -0.01
CA VAL A 62 -4.33 6.81 -0.44
C VAL A 62 -5.43 7.89 -0.40
N PRO A 63 -6.61 7.71 -1.03
CA PRO A 63 -7.63 8.75 -1.03
C PRO A 63 -8.22 8.99 0.37
N ASN A 64 -8.33 7.96 1.21
CA ASN A 64 -8.81 8.13 2.59
C ASN A 64 -7.81 8.91 3.45
N LEU A 65 -6.50 8.67 3.30
CA LEU A 65 -5.49 9.47 3.97
C LEU A 65 -5.49 10.93 3.49
N LYS A 66 -5.79 11.18 2.20
CA LYS A 66 -6.01 12.53 1.69
C LYS A 66 -7.23 13.19 2.35
N LYS A 67 -8.38 12.50 2.38
CA LYS A 67 -9.62 12.98 3.05
C LYS A 67 -9.39 13.31 4.54
N LEU A 68 -8.54 12.53 5.22
CA LEU A 68 -8.17 12.75 6.62
C LEU A 68 -7.11 13.86 6.83
N GLY A 69 -6.58 14.45 5.76
CA GLY A 69 -5.50 15.44 5.85
C GLY A 69 -4.13 14.86 6.24
N LEU A 70 -3.95 13.54 6.10
CA LEU A 70 -2.74 12.81 6.48
C LEU A 70 -1.83 12.47 5.29
N LEU A 71 -2.24 12.78 4.06
CA LEU A 71 -1.37 12.75 2.88
C LEU A 71 -0.46 13.99 2.84
N THR A 72 0.40 14.12 3.85
CA THR A 72 1.35 15.23 3.99
C THR A 72 2.43 15.18 2.89
N PRO A 73 3.25 16.23 2.70
CA PRO A 73 4.35 16.18 1.74
C PRO A 73 5.31 15.00 1.97
N ARG A 74 5.54 14.62 3.23
CA ARG A 74 6.39 13.49 3.59
C ARG A 74 5.76 12.15 3.19
N VAL A 75 4.49 11.95 3.53
CA VAL A 75 3.74 10.72 3.17
C VAL A 75 3.59 10.62 1.65
N ARG A 76 3.27 11.73 0.98
CA ARG A 76 3.17 11.82 -0.48
C ARG A 76 4.46 11.42 -1.19
N LYS A 77 5.61 11.86 -0.66
CA LYS A 77 6.92 11.46 -1.19
C LYS A 77 7.10 9.94 -1.10
N ALA A 78 6.88 9.35 0.08
CA ALA A 78 6.99 7.90 0.26
C ALA A 78 6.01 7.15 -0.67
N TYR A 79 4.77 7.61 -0.79
CA TYR A 79 3.77 6.98 -1.66
C TYR A 79 4.08 7.11 -3.16
N THR A 80 4.84 8.13 -3.55
CA THR A 80 5.37 8.27 -4.91
C THR A 80 6.47 7.24 -5.16
N GLU A 81 7.39 7.07 -4.22
CA GLU A 81 8.46 6.06 -4.28
C GLU A 81 7.90 4.63 -4.31
N MET A 82 6.78 4.40 -3.62
CA MET A 82 6.06 3.12 -3.62
C MET A 82 5.19 2.88 -4.86
N ASP A 83 5.09 3.83 -5.80
CA ASP A 83 4.21 3.77 -7.00
C ASP A 83 2.72 3.54 -6.65
N ILE A 84 2.26 4.11 -5.53
CA ILE A 84 0.85 4.03 -5.09
C ILE A 84 0.14 5.40 -5.11
N ILE A 85 0.88 6.50 -5.26
CA ILE A 85 0.31 7.85 -5.29
C ILE A 85 -0.74 8.06 -6.39
N LYS A 86 -0.72 7.25 -7.46
CA LYS A 86 -1.71 7.26 -8.54
C LYS A 86 -3.17 7.06 -8.10
N PHE A 87 -3.41 6.54 -6.89
CA PHE A 87 -4.76 6.42 -6.34
C PHE A 87 -5.24 7.65 -5.56
N GLU A 88 -4.44 8.71 -5.50
CA GLU A 88 -4.77 9.90 -4.72
C GLU A 88 -6.17 10.47 -4.99
N ASP A 89 -6.56 10.50 -6.26
CA ASP A 89 -7.85 11.03 -6.72
C ASP A 89 -8.83 9.91 -7.08
N PHE A 90 -8.61 8.71 -6.57
CA PHE A 90 -9.53 7.59 -6.78
C PHE A 90 -10.83 7.82 -6.01
N ASP A 91 -11.96 7.78 -6.72
CA ASP A 91 -13.29 7.97 -6.13
C ASP A 91 -13.73 6.71 -5.37
N THR A 92 -13.52 6.74 -4.06
CA THR A 92 -13.96 5.66 -3.16
C THR A 92 -15.47 5.63 -2.99
N ASP A 93 -16.16 6.76 -3.15
CA ASP A 93 -17.58 6.88 -2.84
C ASP A 93 -18.40 6.31 -4.01
N GLU A 94 -17.96 6.54 -5.25
CA GLU A 94 -18.49 5.83 -6.43
C GLU A 94 -18.26 4.31 -6.34
N LEU A 95 -17.08 3.87 -5.88
CA LEU A 95 -16.80 2.45 -5.68
C LEU A 95 -17.74 1.84 -4.63
N ASP A 96 -17.99 2.54 -3.53
CA ASP A 96 -18.86 2.06 -2.45
C ASP A 96 -20.32 1.95 -2.91
N GLN A 97 -20.81 2.92 -3.68
CA GLN A 97 -22.14 2.85 -4.32
C GLN A 97 -22.25 1.64 -5.26
N ARG A 98 -21.24 1.40 -6.10
CA ARG A 98 -21.21 0.25 -7.03
C ARG A 98 -21.21 -1.10 -6.30
N LEU A 99 -20.61 -1.16 -5.12
CA LEU A 99 -20.53 -2.37 -4.30
C LEU A 99 -21.71 -2.52 -3.32
N GLY A 100 -22.60 -1.51 -3.23
CA GLY A 100 -23.78 -1.53 -2.36
C GLY A 100 -23.45 -1.35 -0.87
N PHE A 101 -22.32 -0.70 -0.54
CA PHE A 101 -21.98 -0.39 0.85
C PHE A 101 -22.68 0.87 1.39
N ILE A 102 -23.14 1.75 0.49
CA ILE A 102 -23.92 2.97 0.75
C ILE A 102 -24.97 3.17 -0.35
#